data_AF-A0A396S3P3-F1
#
_entry.id   AF-A0A396S3P3-F1
#
_cell.length_a   1.000
_cell.length_b   1.000
_cell.length_c   1.000
_cell.angle_alpha   90.00
_cell.angle_beta   90.00
_cell.angle_gamma   90.00
#
_symmetry.space_group_name_H-M   'P 1'
#
loop_
_entity.id
_entity.type
_entity.pdbx_description
1 polymer ?
#
loop_
_entity_poly.entity_id
_entity_poly.type
_entity_poly.pdbx_seq_one_letter_code
_entity_poly.pdbx_strand_id
1 'polypeptide(L)' 'MKPYEINNMIIDDEFDGEEFVTTDFTYQNKDYSITFKKADLEIINTWVFKDGTSLPANLSDNIIELIREDVKKRI' A
#
# COMPACT_ATOMS: atom_id res chain seq x y z
N MET A 1 16.47 6.14 -9.27
CA MET A 1 15.77 6.37 -7.99
C MET A 1 14.36 5.80 -8.13
N LYS A 2 13.87 5.10 -7.10
CA LYS A 2 12.46 4.69 -7.08
C LYS A 2 11.60 5.97 -6.97
N PRO A 3 10.44 6.02 -7.63
CA PRO A 3 9.61 7.22 -7.62
C PRO A 3 8.87 7.43 -6.29
N TYR A 4 8.86 6.43 -5.41
CA TYR A 4 8.24 6.43 -4.08
C TYR A 4 9.23 5.91 -3.02
N GLU A 5 8.87 6.10 -1.75
CA GLU A 5 9.56 5.56 -0.57
C GLU A 5 8.56 4.84 0.34
N ILE A 6 8.81 3.58 0.71
CA ILE A 6 7.98 2.86 1.69
C ILE A 6 8.43 3.28 3.09
N ASN A 7 7.53 3.90 3.82
CA ASN A 7 7.77 4.40 5.17
C ASN A 7 7.44 3.35 6.22
N ASN A 8 6.39 2.55 5.98
CA ASN A 8 5.91 1.56 6.92
C ASN A 8 5.20 0.40 6.22
N MET A 9 5.17 -0.75 6.86
CA MET A 9 4.49 -1.95 6.39
C MET A 9 3.96 -2.74 7.57
N ILE A 10 2.66 -3.05 7.54
CA ILE A 10 1.95 -3.77 8.59
C ILE A 10 1.34 -5.02 7.95
N ILE A 11 1.58 -6.18 8.57
CA ILE A 11 0.89 -7.43 8.24
C ILE A 11 -0.17 -7.64 9.33
N ASP A 12 -1.42 -7.71 8.93
CA ASP A 12 -2.57 -7.96 9.80
C ASP A 12 -3.06 -9.39 9.53
N ASP A 13 -2.92 -10.27 10.52
CA ASP A 13 -3.28 -11.68 10.48
C ASP A 13 -4.51 -12.03 11.34
N GLU A 14 -5.19 -11.02 11.91
CA GLU A 14 -6.23 -11.23 12.92
C GLU A 14 -7.67 -11.26 12.36
N PHE A 15 -7.88 -11.04 11.05
CA PHE A 15 -9.23 -10.88 10.48
C PHE A 15 -9.74 -12.09 9.69
N ASP A 16 -10.59 -12.92 10.33
CA ASP A 16 -11.39 -13.99 9.70
C ASP A 16 -10.59 -15.01 8.84
N GLY A 17 -9.32 -15.22 9.18
CA GLY A 17 -8.42 -16.12 8.44
C GLY A 17 -7.88 -15.54 7.13
N GLU A 18 -8.17 -14.27 6.84
CA GLU A 18 -7.59 -13.51 5.74
C GLU A 18 -6.49 -12.59 6.28
N GLU A 19 -5.32 -12.65 5.66
CA GLU A 19 -4.20 -11.79 6.01
C GLU A 19 -4.12 -10.61 5.05
N PHE A 20 -3.82 -9.42 5.58
CA PHE A 20 -3.68 -8.19 4.80
C PHE A 20 -2.30 -7.58 4.99
N VAL A 21 -1.82 -6.90 3.96
CA VAL A 21 -0.58 -6.12 4.01
C VAL A 21 -0.89 -4.67 3.68
N THR A 22 -0.83 -3.82 4.69
CA THR A 22 -0.95 -2.37 4.51
C THR A 22 0.44 -1.76 4.42
N THR A 23 0.67 -1.02 3.34
CA THR A 23 1.95 -0.35 3.05
C THR A 23 1.73 1.15 2.98
N ASP A 24 2.41 1.88 3.85
CA ASP A 24 2.41 3.35 3.83
C ASP A 24 3.66 3.84 3.09
N PHE A 25 3.47 4.78 2.17
CA PHE A 25 4.54 5.24 1.29
C PHE A 25 4.35 6.70 0.88
N THR A 26 5.45 7.39 0.64
CA THR A 26 5.44 8.76 0.09
C THR A 26 5.68 8.70 -1.42
N TYR A 27 4.82 9.38 -2.19
CA TYR A 27 4.92 9.51 -3.64
C TYR A 27 4.52 10.94 -4.04
N GLN A 28 5.33 11.61 -4.86
CA GLN A 28 5.06 13.00 -5.29
C GLN A 28 4.76 13.97 -4.13
N ASN A 29 5.52 13.87 -3.04
CA ASN A 29 5.38 14.67 -1.81
C ASN A 29 4.01 14.54 -1.12
N LYS A 30 3.35 13.40 -1.29
CA LYS A 30 2.11 13.06 -0.58
C LYS A 30 2.25 11.68 0.03
N ASP A 31 1.56 11.50 1.15
CA ASP A 31 1.54 10.23 1.86
C ASP A 31 0.34 9.42 1.39
N TYR A 32 0.60 8.16 1.07
CA TYR A 32 -0.37 7.20 0.60
C TYR A 32 -0.32 5.96 1.46
N SER A 33 -1.43 5.23 1.45
CA SER A 33 -1.54 3.90 2.01
C SER A 33 -2.19 2.99 0.99
N ILE A 34 -1.67 1.78 0.83
CA ILE A 34 -2.26 0.75 -0.02
C ILE A 34 -2.36 -0.54 0.79
N THR A 35 -3.55 -1.15 0.75
CA THR A 35 -3.79 -2.44 1.40
C THR A 35 -3.94 -3.52 0.35
N PHE A 36 -3.16 -4.57 0.50
CA PHE A 36 -3.23 -5.78 -0.31
C PHE A 36 -3.80 -6.93 0.50
N LYS A 37 -4.53 -7.83 -0.14
CA LYS A 37 -4.76 -9.17 0.39
C LYS A 37 -3.45 -9.95 0.30
N LYS A 38 -2.94 -10.49 1.41
CA LYS A 38 -1.62 -11.14 1.42
C LYS A 38 -1.54 -12.38 0.53
N ALA A 39 -2.65 -13.11 0.40
CA ALA A 39 -2.71 -14.38 -0.33
C ALA A 39 -2.32 -14.27 -1.81
N ASP A 40 -2.72 -13.19 -2.48
CA ASP A 40 -2.54 -12.98 -3.93
C ASP A 40 -2.08 -11.56 -4.30
N LEU A 41 -1.98 -10.66 -3.31
CA LEU A 41 -1.69 -9.25 -3.47
C LEU A 41 -2.68 -8.49 -4.36
N GLU A 42 -3.95 -8.94 -4.33
CA GLU A 42 -5.08 -8.15 -4.80
C GLU A 42 -5.19 -6.86 -3.97
N ILE A 43 -5.50 -5.74 -4.64
CA ILE A 43 -5.67 -4.46 -3.97
C ILE A 43 -7.05 -4.42 -3.32
N ILE A 44 -7.07 -4.21 -2.01
CA ILE A 44 -8.31 -4.01 -1.25
C ILE A 44 -8.71 -2.53 -1.25
N ASN A 45 -7.74 -1.64 -0.99
CA ASN A 45 -7.96 -0.21 -1.00
C ASN A 45 -6.68 0.60 -1.19
N THR A 46 -6.88 1.86 -1.57
CA THR A 46 -5.83 2.87 -1.73
C THR A 46 -6.31 4.19 -1.16
N TRP A 47 -5.46 4.82 -0.36
CA TRP A 47 -5.76 6.08 0.32
C TRP A 47 -4.63 7.09 0.09
N VAL A 48 -4.99 8.36 0.04
CA VAL A 48 -4.06 9.49 0.12
C VAL A 48 -4.40 10.29 1.37
N PHE A 49 -3.37 10.59 2.16
CA PHE A 49 -3.52 11.43 3.33
C PHE A 49 -3.28 12.89 2.93
N LYS A 50 -4.28 13.74 3.18
CA LYS A 50 -4.22 15.17 2.89
C LYS A 50 -5.05 15.93 3.91
N ASP A 51 -4.48 17.02 4.44
CA ASP A 51 -5.18 17.95 5.35
C ASP A 51 -5.79 17.25 6.59
N GLY A 52 -5.10 16.22 7.12
CA GLY A 52 -5.56 15.47 8.30
C GLY A 52 -6.63 14.40 7.99
N THR A 53 -6.97 14.18 6.72
CA THR A 53 -7.99 13.23 6.27
C THR A 53 -7.43 12.24 5.26
N SER A 54 -7.95 11.01 5.29
CA SER A 54 -7.71 9.99 4.26
C SER A 54 -8.82 10.02 3.21
N LEU A 55 -8.44 10.15 1.94
CA LEU A 55 -9.35 10.12 0.79
C LEU A 55 -9.00 8.95 -0.12
N PRO A 56 -9.96 8.33 -0.82
CA PRO A 56 -9.65 7.27 -1.77
C PRO A 56 -8.67 7.79 -2.82
N ALA A 57 -7.58 7.05 -3.05
CA ALA A 57 -6.55 7.44 -3.98
C ALA A 57 -6.67 6.68 -5.30
N ASN A 58 -6.51 7.40 -6.41
CA ASN A 58 -6.27 6.78 -7.70
C ASN A 58 -4.75 6.77 -7.97
N LEU A 59 -4.15 5.59 -7.93
CA LEU A 59 -2.75 5.36 -8.25
C LEU A 59 -2.66 4.74 -9.64
N SER A 60 -1.62 5.07 -10.39
CA SER A 60 -1.39 4.41 -11.68
C SER A 60 -0.94 2.97 -11.46
N ASP A 61 -1.35 2.09 -12.38
CA ASP A 61 -0.99 0.66 -12.36
C ASP A 61 0.53 0.45 -12.21
N ASN A 62 1.34 1.28 -12.87
CA ASN A 62 2.79 1.19 -12.76
C ASN A 62 3.31 1.41 -11.33
N ILE A 63 2.75 2.36 -10.57
CA ILE A 63 3.15 2.57 -9.18
C ILE A 63 2.71 1.40 -8.30
N ILE A 64 1.49 0.92 -8.52
CA ILE A 64 0.94 -0.25 -7.83
C ILE A 64 1.83 -1.47 -8.06
N GLU A 65 2.20 -1.78 -9.30
CA GLU A 65 3.06 -2.94 -9.61
C GLU A 65 4.42 -2.82 -8.93
N LEU A 66 5.04 -1.63 -8.97
CA LEU A 66 6.34 -1.43 -8.32
C LEU A 66 6.25 -1.64 -6.81
N ILE A 67 5.18 -1.18 -6.15
CA ILE A 67 4.97 -1.38 -4.71
C ILE A 67 4.70 -2.86 -4.43
N ARG A 68 3.85 -3.51 -5.24
CA ARG A 68 3.54 -4.93 -5.12
C ARG A 68 4.80 -5.79 -5.17
N GLU A 69 5.69 -5.53 -6.13
CA GLU A 69 6.97 -6.25 -6.25
C GLU A 69 7.91 -6.02 -5.06
N ASP A 70 7.82 -4.87 -4.39
CA ASP A 70 8.56 -4.62 -3.15
C ASP A 70 7.92 -5.32 -1.94
N VAL A 71 6.58 -5.34 -1.86
CA VAL A 71 5.82 -6.08 -0.83
C VAL A 71 6.12 -7.58 -0.92
N LYS A 72 6.06 -8.17 -2.12
CA LYS A 72 6.40 -9.60 -2.37
C LYS A 72 7.76 -10.02 -1.84
N LYS A 73 8.74 -9.10 -1.80
CA LYS A 73 10.10 -9.40 -1.34
C LYS A 73 10.23 -9.38 0.18
N ARG A 74 9.23 -8.85 0.89
CA ARG A 74 9.23 -8.65 2.35
C ARG A 74 8.30 -9.61 3.09
N ILE A 75 7.46 -10.36 2.37
CA ILE A 75 6.55 -11.38 2.90
C ILE A 75 6.99 -12.79 2.53
#